data_AF-A0A9N8Q816-F1
#
_entry.id   AF-A0A9N8Q816-F1
#
_cell.length_a   1.000
_cell.length_b   1.000
_cell.length_c   1.000
_cell.angle_alpha   90.00
_cell.angle_beta   90.00
_cell.angle_gamma   90.00
#
_symmetry.space_group_name_H-M   'P 1'
#
loop_
_entity.id
_entity.type
_entity.pdbx_description
1 polymer ?
#
loop_
_entity_poly.entity_id
_entity_poly.type
_entity_poly.pdbx_seq_one_letter_code
_entity_poly.pdbx_strand_id
1 'polypeptide(L)'
;VNAMDVLAVHQATAFARKWTTEGNGPLVMELVTYRYGGHSLSDPGTTYRTRDEIQAMRSSSDPIQGLKTKILEWGVVEESELKKIDKAAKEEVDQAVEEAKLSPEPAVSTLWDDIYYPGSEPDWMRGREREEIKRFR
;
A
#
# COMPACT_ATOMS: atom_id res chain seq x y z
N VAL A 1 16.26 10.24 -2.44
CA VAL A 1 15.64 10.68 -1.17
C VAL A 1 15.66 9.51 -0.20
N ASN A 2 16.09 9.73 1.05
CA ASN A 2 16.00 8.68 2.07
C ASN A 2 14.53 8.42 2.41
N ALA A 3 13.98 7.31 1.93
CA ALA A 3 12.57 6.97 2.13
C ALA A 3 12.30 6.17 3.40
N MET A 4 13.33 5.98 4.22
CA MET A 4 13.21 5.51 5.60
C MET A 4 13.01 6.68 6.60
N ASP A 5 13.08 7.94 6.15
CA ASP A 5 12.76 9.13 6.94
C ASP A 5 11.50 9.83 6.37
N VAL A 6 10.39 9.72 7.10
CA VAL A 6 9.09 10.29 6.70
C VAL A 6 9.18 11.80 6.44
N LEU A 7 10.01 12.52 7.19
CA LEU A 7 10.15 13.97 7.03
C LEU A 7 10.95 14.31 5.77
N ALA A 8 11.96 13.51 5.43
CA ALA A 8 12.71 13.69 4.18
C ALA A 8 11.82 13.46 2.96
N VAL A 9 10.97 12.43 2.98
CA VAL A 9 9.98 12.17 1.93
C VAL A 9 8.98 13.31 1.82
N HIS A 10 8.45 13.80 2.95
CA HIS A 10 7.53 14.93 2.97
C HIS A 10 8.14 16.18 2.31
N GLN A 11 9.36 16.56 2.71
CA GLN A 11 10.03 17.74 2.14
C GLN A 11 10.36 17.58 0.66
N ALA A 12 10.88 16.42 0.26
CA ALA A 12 11.20 16.15 -1.14
C ALA A 12 9.93 16.16 -2.02
N THR A 13 8.83 15.62 -1.52
CA THR A 13 7.53 15.62 -2.22
C THR A 13 6.95 17.03 -2.32
N ALA A 14 7.03 17.83 -1.25
CA ALA A 14 6.59 19.23 -1.26
C ALA A 14 7.37 20.05 -2.31
N PHE A 15 8.68 19.84 -2.39
CA PHE A 15 9.52 20.43 -3.43
C PHE A 15 9.12 19.96 -4.83
N ALA A 16 9.00 18.65 -5.06
CA ALA A 16 8.64 18.08 -6.35
C ALA A 16 7.27 18.58 -6.85
N ARG A 17 6.29 18.70 -5.95
CA ARG A 17 4.98 19.29 -6.26
C ARG A 17 5.11 20.74 -6.68
N LYS A 18 5.84 21.55 -5.92
CA LYS A 18 6.09 22.96 -6.26
C LYS A 18 6.72 23.07 -7.66
N TRP A 19 7.79 22.33 -7.90
CA TRP A 19 8.49 22.28 -9.19
C TRP A 19 7.55 22.00 -10.36
N THR A 20 6.79 20.90 -10.28
CA THR A 20 5.91 20.42 -11.36
C THR A 20 4.72 21.33 -11.60
N THR A 21 4.21 22.00 -10.56
CA THR A 21 3.05 22.91 -10.67
C THR A 21 3.43 24.33 -11.11
N GLU A 22 4.69 24.72 -11.00
CA GLU A 22 5.20 26.02 -11.46
C GLU A 22 5.60 26.02 -12.95
N GLY A 23 5.30 24.94 -13.69
CA GLY A 23 5.57 24.86 -15.12
C GLY A 23 7.00 24.47 -15.50
N ASN A 24 7.82 24.02 -14.54
CA ASN A 24 9.21 23.60 -14.79
C ASN A 24 9.33 22.21 -15.44
N GLY A 25 8.20 21.59 -15.81
CA GLY A 25 8.15 20.26 -16.42
C GLY A 25 8.26 19.11 -15.40
N PRO A 26 8.44 17.87 -15.90
CA PRO A 26 8.51 16.68 -15.04
C PRO A 26 9.83 16.60 -14.26
N LEU A 27 9.80 15.83 -13.17
CA LEU A 27 10.96 15.50 -12.34
C LEU A 27 10.90 14.02 -11.94
N VAL A 28 12.07 13.38 -11.84
CA VAL A 28 12.23 12.02 -11.30
C VAL A 28 12.71 12.11 -9.85
N MET A 29 12.07 11.34 -8.96
CA MET A 29 12.46 11.23 -7.56
C MET A 29 12.71 9.76 -7.20
N GLU A 30 13.97 9.42 -6.95
CA GLU A 30 14.33 8.10 -6.42
C GLU A 30 14.12 8.06 -4.90
N LEU A 31 13.29 7.12 -4.44
CA LEU A 31 13.01 6.85 -3.04
C LEU A 31 13.78 5.61 -2.60
N VAL A 32 14.86 5.81 -1.84
CA VAL A 32 15.69 4.71 -1.34
C VAL A 32 15.04 4.14 -0.09
N THR A 33 14.45 2.94 -0.21
CA THR A 33 13.66 2.27 0.83
C THR A 33 14.01 0.78 0.93
N TYR A 34 13.35 0.06 1.84
CA TYR A 34 13.59 -1.36 2.08
C TYR A 34 12.29 -2.13 2.33
N ARG A 35 12.10 -3.28 1.65
CA ARG A 35 10.99 -4.21 1.91
C ARG A 35 11.41 -5.29 2.91
N TYR A 36 10.68 -5.43 4.01
CA TYR A 36 11.00 -6.47 5.00
C TYR A 36 10.55 -7.87 4.56
N GLY A 37 9.38 -7.98 3.96
CA GLY A 37 8.90 -9.23 3.36
C GLY A 37 9.65 -9.57 2.06
N GLY A 38 9.48 -10.81 1.61
CA GLY A 38 9.91 -11.27 0.28
C GLY A 38 9.20 -10.53 -0.86
N HIS A 39 9.42 -10.96 -2.11
CA HIS A 39 8.78 -10.31 -3.26
C HIS A 39 7.25 -10.48 -3.25
N SER A 40 6.78 -11.64 -2.78
CA SER A 40 5.37 -12.01 -2.65
C SER A 40 5.21 -13.05 -1.54
N LEU A 41 3.98 -13.53 -1.30
CA LEU A 41 3.72 -14.64 -0.37
C LEU A 41 4.44 -15.94 -0.76
N SER A 42 4.72 -16.15 -2.05
CA SER A 42 5.42 -17.35 -2.54
C SER A 42 6.94 -17.25 -2.48
N ASP A 43 7.49 -16.06 -2.20
CA ASP A 43 8.92 -15.83 -2.10
C ASP A 43 9.31 -15.52 -0.64
N PRO A 44 9.99 -16.44 0.06
CA PRO A 44 10.47 -16.19 1.42
C PRO A 44 11.57 -15.11 1.49
N GLY A 45 12.26 -14.83 0.39
CA GLY A 45 13.29 -13.81 0.30
C GLY A 45 14.62 -14.11 1.00
N THR A 46 14.89 -15.38 1.31
CA THR A 46 16.11 -15.84 2.02
C THR A 46 17.19 -16.39 1.10
N THR A 47 16.90 -16.58 -0.19
CA THR A 47 17.85 -17.15 -1.16
C THR A 47 18.80 -16.11 -1.76
N TYR A 48 18.45 -14.83 -1.66
CA TYR A 48 19.17 -13.71 -2.30
C TYR A 48 19.55 -12.57 -1.35
N ARG A 49 19.29 -12.73 -0.04
CA ARG A 49 19.70 -11.80 1.03
C ARG A 49 19.62 -12.50 2.38
N THR A 50 20.31 -11.96 3.38
CA THR A 50 20.38 -12.56 4.72
C THR A 50 19.27 -12.04 5.63
N ARG A 51 18.92 -12.83 6.65
CA ARG A 51 18.00 -12.39 7.71
C ARG A 51 18.61 -11.26 8.53
N ASP A 52 19.93 -11.28 8.71
CA ASP A 52 20.68 -10.28 9.46
C ASP A 52 20.62 -8.91 8.78
N GLU A 53 20.71 -8.84 7.45
CA GLU A 53 20.53 -7.60 6.69
C GLU A 53 19.15 -6.99 6.94
N ILE A 54 18.09 -7.79 6.84
CA ILE A 54 16.71 -7.35 7.08
C ILE A 54 16.55 -6.86 8.51
N GLN A 55 17.12 -7.59 9.48
CA GLN A 55 17.05 -7.23 10.90
C GLN A 55 17.82 -5.93 11.18
N ALA A 56 19.01 -5.76 10.62
CA ALA A 56 19.81 -4.55 10.74
C ALA A 56 19.08 -3.34 10.16
N MET A 57 18.43 -3.49 9.00
CA MET A 57 17.62 -2.43 8.40
C MET A 57 16.41 -2.07 9.27
N ARG A 58 15.73 -3.06 9.85
CA ARG A 58 14.58 -2.82 10.73
C ARG A 58 14.99 -2.19 12.07
N SER A 59 16.10 -2.58 12.67
CA SER A 59 16.50 -2.05 13.97
C SER A 59 17.10 -0.65 13.89
N SER A 60 17.80 -0.32 12.79
CA SER A 60 18.50 0.95 12.65
C SER A 60 17.72 2.02 11.91
N SER A 61 16.81 1.62 11.01
CA SER A 61 16.23 2.52 10.00
C SER A 61 14.73 2.34 9.81
N ASP A 62 14.00 1.67 10.70
CA ASP A 62 12.54 1.57 10.56
C ASP A 62 11.87 2.96 10.58
N PRO A 63 11.01 3.29 9.59
CA PRO A 63 10.49 4.64 9.44
C PRO A 63 9.49 5.02 10.54
N ILE A 64 8.78 4.04 11.11
CA ILE A 64 7.81 4.26 12.19
C ILE A 64 8.58 4.51 13.50
N GLN A 65 9.56 3.67 13.82
CA GLN A 65 10.42 3.88 14.99
C GLN A 65 11.23 5.17 14.88
N GLY A 66 11.79 5.47 13.71
CA GLY A 66 12.55 6.69 13.48
C GLY A 66 11.70 7.94 13.72
N LEU A 67 10.46 7.98 13.23
CA LEU A 67 9.55 9.09 13.49
C LEU A 67 9.11 9.14 14.96
N LYS A 68 8.78 7.99 15.57
CA LYS A 68 8.43 7.89 16.98
C LYS A 68 9.51 8.49 17.87
N THR A 69 10.78 8.14 17.65
CA THR A 69 11.91 8.69 18.42
C THR A 69 11.95 10.21 18.33
N LYS A 70 11.88 10.78 17.12
CA LYS A 70 11.88 12.25 16.94
C LYS A 70 10.72 12.93 17.67
N ILE A 71 9.51 12.38 17.55
CA ILE A 71 8.30 12.92 18.20
C ILE A 71 8.46 12.99 19.72
N LEU A 72 9.02 11.93 20.32
CA LEU A 72 9.25 11.85 21.77
C LEU A 72 10.39 12.79 22.21
N GLU A 73 11.50 12.82 21.48
CA GLU A 73 12.62 13.73 21.74
C GLU A 73 12.21 15.21 21.67
N TRP A 74 11.27 15.54 20.77
CA TRP A 74 10.73 16.89 20.63
C TRP A 74 9.63 17.22 21.63
N GLY A 75 9.21 16.27 22.47
CA GLY A 75 8.16 16.47 23.47
C GLY A 75 6.80 16.82 22.85
N VAL A 76 6.53 16.34 21.63
CA VAL A 76 5.27 16.64 20.91
C VAL A 76 4.09 15.92 21.57
N VAL A 77 4.31 14.68 22.03
CA VAL A 77 3.34 13.86 22.76
C VAL A 77 4.06 12.95 23.76
N GLU A 78 3.30 12.40 24.69
CA GLU A 78 3.79 11.36 25.61
C GLU A 78 3.79 9.97 24.96
N GLU A 79 4.66 9.07 25.42
CA GLU A 79 4.73 7.70 24.88
C GLU A 79 3.40 6.93 25.04
N SER A 80 2.63 7.25 26.08
CA SER A 80 1.32 6.67 26.32
C SER A 80 0.29 7.02 25.23
N GLU A 81 0.43 8.18 24.59
CA GLU A 81 -0.45 8.61 23.50
C GLU A 81 -0.15 7.84 22.22
N LEU A 82 1.13 7.62 21.91
CA LEU A 82 1.54 6.78 20.78
C LEU A 82 1.05 5.34 20.93
N LYS A 83 1.12 4.77 22.15
CA LYS A 83 0.58 3.44 22.44
C LYS A 83 -0.94 3.35 22.22
N LYS A 84 -1.68 4.44 22.45
CA LYS A 84 -3.12 4.50 22.14
C LYS A 84 -3.36 4.47 20.63
N ILE A 85 -2.54 5.17 19.84
CA ILE A 85 -2.62 5.14 18.37
C ILE A 85 -2.34 3.73 17.85
N ASP A 86 -1.28 3.07 18.35
CA ASP A 86 -0.94 1.69 17.96
C ASP A 86 -2.10 0.73 18.27
N LYS A 87 -2.72 0.86 19.44
CA LYS A 87 -3.88 0.06 19.84
C LYS A 87 -5.08 0.29 18.93
N ALA A 88 -5.41 1.56 18.65
CA ALA A 88 -6.51 1.92 17.77
C ALA A 88 -6.30 1.39 16.34
N ALA A 89 -5.10 1.55 15.79
CA ALA A 89 -4.76 1.03 14.46
C ALA A 89 -4.86 -0.50 14.41
N LYS A 90 -4.45 -1.20 15.48
CA LYS A 90 -4.62 -2.65 15.57
C LYS A 90 -6.09 -3.05 15.62
N GLU A 91 -6.91 -2.37 16.42
CA GLU A 91 -8.35 -2.64 16.53
C GLU A 91 -9.07 -2.40 15.19
N GLU A 92 -8.72 -1.34 14.47
CA GLU A 92 -9.24 -1.04 13.13
C GLU A 92 -8.90 -2.16 12.14
N VAL A 93 -7.64 -2.62 12.11
CA VAL A 93 -7.21 -3.72 11.22
C VAL A 93 -7.90 -5.03 11.61
N ASP A 94 -7.99 -5.35 12.90
CA ASP A 94 -8.63 -6.59 13.36
C ASP A 94 -10.14 -6.58 12.98
N GLN A 95 -10.83 -5.44 13.08
CA GLN A 95 -12.21 -5.29 12.63
C GLN A 95 -12.36 -5.47 11.11
N ALA A 96 -11.49 -4.81 10.32
CA ALA A 96 -11.50 -4.91 8.87
C ALA A 96 -11.23 -6.35 8.39
N VAL A 97 -10.38 -7.10 9.10
CA VAL A 97 -10.11 -8.52 8.80
C VAL A 97 -11.35 -9.38 9.03
N GLU A 98 -12.10 -9.16 10.12
CA GLU A 98 -13.33 -9.92 10.36
C GLU A 98 -14.43 -9.56 9.35
N GLU A 99 -14.56 -8.28 8.99
CA GLU A 99 -15.46 -7.87 7.90
C GLU A 99 -15.09 -8.54 6.57
N ALA A 100 -13.80 -8.57 6.22
CA ALA A 100 -13.32 -9.20 4.99
C ALA A 100 -13.58 -10.72 4.97
N LYS A 101 -13.45 -11.41 6.11
CA LYS A 101 -13.75 -12.86 6.20
C LYS A 101 -15.24 -13.18 6.09
N LEU A 102 -16.09 -12.28 6.60
CA LEU A 102 -17.55 -12.43 6.55
C LEU A 102 -18.15 -11.96 5.24
N SER A 103 -17.39 -11.19 4.45
CA SER A 103 -17.83 -10.68 3.16
C SER A 103 -18.10 -11.85 2.20
N PRO A 104 -19.30 -11.91 1.60
CA PRO A 104 -19.61 -12.97 0.64
C PRO A 104 -18.76 -12.79 -0.62
N GLU A 105 -18.42 -13.92 -1.25
CA GLU A 105 -17.89 -13.91 -2.61
C GLU A 105 -18.86 -13.20 -3.56
N PRO A 106 -18.36 -12.48 -4.59
CA PRO A 106 -19.21 -11.89 -5.60
C PRO A 106 -20.11 -12.94 -6.27
N ALA A 107 -21.36 -12.55 -6.56
CA ALA A 107 -22.27 -13.44 -7.28
C ALA A 107 -21.72 -13.74 -8.68
N VAL A 108 -21.82 -14.99 -9.15
CA VAL A 108 -21.32 -15.39 -10.49
C VAL A 108 -21.89 -14.52 -11.63
N SER A 109 -23.07 -13.93 -11.45
CA SER A 109 -23.65 -12.99 -12.42
C SER A 109 -22.82 -11.73 -12.66
N THR A 110 -22.02 -11.30 -11.68
CA THR A 110 -21.17 -10.10 -11.80
C THR A 110 -19.90 -10.35 -12.61
N LEU A 111 -19.65 -11.60 -13.03
CA LEU A 111 -18.54 -11.96 -13.92
C LEU A 111 -18.48 -11.10 -15.20
N TRP A 112 -19.63 -10.59 -15.64
CA TRP A 112 -19.80 -9.87 -16.90
C TRP A 112 -19.78 -8.36 -16.75
N ASP A 113 -19.70 -7.88 -15.52
CA ASP A 113 -19.72 -6.45 -15.21
C ASP A 113 -18.36 -5.84 -15.53
N ASP A 114 -18.32 -4.52 -15.77
CA ASP A 114 -17.11 -3.71 -15.96
C ASP A 114 -16.16 -4.12 -17.12
N ILE A 115 -16.63 -4.93 -18.06
CA ILE A 115 -15.86 -5.25 -19.30
C ILE A 115 -15.94 -4.11 -20.31
N TYR A 116 -17.12 -3.48 -20.41
CA TYR A 116 -17.37 -2.33 -21.28
C TYR A 116 -17.95 -1.19 -20.46
N TYR A 117 -17.76 0.04 -20.94
CA TYR A 117 -18.42 1.20 -20.37
C TYR A 117 -19.93 1.09 -20.56
N PRO A 118 -20.76 1.46 -19.56
CA PRO A 118 -22.22 1.39 -19.66
C PRO A 118 -22.77 2.01 -20.95
N GLY A 119 -23.49 1.21 -21.75
CA GLY A 119 -24.09 1.61 -23.02
C GLY A 119 -23.21 1.39 -24.26
N SER A 120 -21.97 0.95 -24.09
CA SER A 120 -21.06 0.58 -25.19
C SER A 120 -20.95 -0.94 -25.39
N GLU A 121 -21.75 -1.73 -24.67
CA GLU A 121 -21.69 -3.17 -24.70
C GLU A 121 -22.09 -3.71 -26.09
N PRO A 122 -21.42 -4.77 -26.58
CA PRO A 122 -21.88 -5.50 -27.74
C PRO A 122 -23.17 -6.26 -27.40
N ASP A 123 -23.91 -6.67 -28.43
CA ASP A 123 -25.17 -7.43 -28.23
C ASP A 123 -24.94 -8.74 -27.45
N TRP A 124 -23.77 -9.37 -27.63
CA TRP A 124 -23.40 -10.60 -26.94
C TRP A 124 -21.89 -10.71 -26.70
N MET A 125 -21.51 -11.55 -25.75
CA MET A 125 -20.14 -11.90 -25.41
C MET A 125 -20.01 -13.38 -25.11
N ARG A 126 -18.88 -13.96 -25.53
CA ARG A 126 -18.51 -15.34 -25.21
C ARG A 126 -17.89 -15.41 -23.81
N GLY A 127 -18.30 -16.41 -23.03
CA GLY A 127 -17.78 -16.71 -21.71
C GLY A 127 -16.55 -17.59 -21.72
N ARG A 128 -16.33 -18.27 -20.59
CA ARG A 128 -15.17 -19.14 -20.34
C ARG A 128 -15.24 -20.39 -21.22
N GLU A 129 -16.44 -20.92 -21.39
CA GLU A 129 -16.71 -22.06 -22.25
C GLU A 129 -17.38 -21.64 -23.57
N ARG A 130 -17.42 -22.55 -24.55
CA ARG A 130 -17.96 -22.22 -25.87
C ARG A 130 -19.48 -21.98 -25.83
N GLU A 131 -20.16 -22.66 -24.93
CA GLU A 131 -21.61 -22.63 -24.74
C GLU A 131 -22.06 -21.51 -23.80
N GLU A 132 -21.14 -20.94 -23.02
CA GLU A 132 -21.41 -19.82 -22.11
C GLU A 132 -21.50 -18.53 -22.92
N ILE A 133 -22.71 -17.99 -23.12
CA ILE A 133 -22.94 -16.75 -23.87
C ILE A 133 -23.72 -15.77 -23.00
N LYS A 134 -23.15 -14.59 -22.76
CA LYS A 134 -23.85 -13.44 -22.18
C LYS A 134 -24.48 -12.63 -23.31
N ARG A 135 -25.75 -12.28 -23.16
CA ARG A 135 -26.43 -11.29 -23.99
C ARG A 135 -26.69 -10.06 -23.15
N PHE A 136 -26.31 -8.89 -23.66
CA PHE A 136 -26.55 -7.61 -22.99
C PHE A 136 -27.88 -6.98 -23.42
N ARG A 137 -28.43 -7.42 -24.58
CA ARG A 137 -29.73 -7.05 -25.13
C ARG A 137 -30.51 -8.29 -25.56
#